data_AF-A0A660QMG6-F1
#
_entry.id   AF-A0A660QMG6-F1
#
_cell.length_a   1.000
_cell.length_b   1.000
_cell.length_c   1.000
_cell.angle_alpha   90.00
_cell.angle_beta   90.00
_cell.angle_gamma   90.00
#
_symmetry.space_group_name_H-M   'P 1'
#
loop_
_entity.id
_entity.type
_entity.pdbx_description
1 polymer ?
#
loop_
_entity_poly.entity_id
_entity_poly.type
_entity_poly.pdbx_seq_one_letter_code
_entity_poly.pdbx_strand_id
1 'polypeptide(L)'
;KMGIINALGLIRFININLAVLNLLPLPVLDGGHICFALWEGITRRKVHPKVVGTLVNVFAILLISAMLFLSWRDVERNWSVSRFFKKAPAAEAAEPQINE
;
A
#
# COMPACT_ATOMS: atom_id res chain seq x y z
N LYS A 1 -3.16 -22.22 21.60
CA LYS A 1 -3.89 -22.61 20.36
C LYS A 1 -4.51 -21.41 19.65
N MET A 2 -5.19 -20.48 20.34
CA MET A 2 -5.74 -19.23 19.74
C MET A 2 -4.70 -18.38 18.98
N GLY A 3 -3.48 -18.20 19.51
CA GLY A 3 -2.46 -17.37 18.86
C GLY A 3 -2.03 -17.85 17.47
N ILE A 4 -1.91 -19.16 17.28
CA ILE A 4 -1.55 -19.75 15.97
C ILE A 4 -2.71 -19.56 14.98
N ILE A 5 -3.95 -19.74 15.42
CA ILE A 5 -5.14 -19.54 14.57
C ILE A 5 -5.22 -18.07 14.11
N ASN A 6 -4.94 -17.12 15.01
CA ASN A 6 -4.91 -15.69 14.66
C ASN A 6 -3.78 -15.35 13.69
N ALA A 7 -2.59 -15.91 13.89
CA ALA A 7 -1.45 -15.74 12.98
C ALA A 7 -1.77 -16.30 11.58
N LEU A 8 -2.35 -17.50 11.50
CA LEU A 8 -2.80 -18.10 10.24
C LEU A 8 -3.90 -17.25 9.57
N GLY A 9 -4.81 -16.67 10.36
CA GLY A 9 -5.82 -15.74 9.87
C GLY A 9 -5.22 -14.48 9.24
N LEU A 10 -4.20 -13.90 9.88
CA LEU A 10 -3.47 -12.74 9.36
C LEU A 10 -2.70 -13.09 8.09
N ILE A 11 -1.96 -14.20 8.09
CA ILE A 11 -1.21 -14.68 6.91
C ILE A 11 -2.16 -14.90 5.75
N ARG A 12 -3.31 -15.56 5.99
CA ARG A 12 -4.35 -15.76 4.97
C ARG A 12 -4.83 -14.43 4.41
N PHE A 13 -5.15 -13.47 5.28
CA PHE A 13 -5.63 -12.16 4.87
C PHE A 13 -4.60 -11.44 3.99
N ILE A 14 -3.34 -11.37 4.42
CA ILE A 14 -2.27 -10.70 3.65
C ILE A 14 -2.06 -11.39 2.31
N ASN A 15 -1.98 -12.72 2.27
CA ASN A 15 -1.75 -13.46 1.03
C ASN A 15 -2.88 -13.27 0.02
N ILE A 16 -4.15 -13.30 0.46
CA ILE A 16 -5.28 -13.09 -0.45
C ILE A 16 -5.26 -11.67 -1.02
N ASN A 17 -5.03 -10.65 -0.19
CA ASN A 17 -4.94 -9.27 -0.68
C ASN A 17 -3.77 -9.09 -1.65
N LEU A 18 -2.62 -9.67 -1.34
CA LEU A 18 -1.44 -9.62 -2.20
C LEU A 18 -1.69 -10.34 -3.54
N ALA A 19 -2.33 -11.52 -3.51
CA ALA A 19 -2.69 -12.26 -4.71
C ALA A 19 -3.68 -11.48 -5.60
N VAL A 20 -4.71 -10.87 -4.99
CA VAL A 20 -5.69 -10.05 -5.72
C VAL A 20 -5.02 -8.82 -6.35
N LEU A 21 -4.17 -8.12 -5.60
CA LEU A 21 -3.43 -6.96 -6.12
C LEU A 21 -2.47 -7.37 -7.25
N ASN A 22 -1.76 -8.49 -7.10
CA ASN A 22 -0.86 -9.02 -8.14
C ASN A 22 -1.59 -9.51 -9.38
N LEU A 23 -2.87 -9.90 -9.30
CA LEU A 23 -3.65 -10.32 -10.47
C LEU A 23 -4.19 -9.15 -11.30
N LEU A 24 -4.09 -7.90 -10.80
CA LEU A 24 -4.48 -6.73 -11.56
C LEU A 24 -3.65 -6.61 -12.86
N PRO A 25 -4.23 -6.10 -13.96
CA PRO A 25 -3.55 -5.95 -15.25
C PRO A 25 -2.57 -4.76 -15.24
N LEU A 26 -1.70 -4.70 -14.23
CA LEU A 26 -0.63 -3.72 -14.11
C LEU A 26 0.65 -4.32 -14.73
N PRO A 27 1.21 -3.74 -15.80
CA PRO A 27 2.36 -4.32 -16.53
C PRO A 27 3.59 -4.67 -15.68
N VAL A 28 3.76 -4.02 -14.53
CA VAL A 28 4.90 -4.20 -13.61
C VAL A 28 4.64 -5.29 -12.56
N LEU A 29 3.37 -5.67 -12.33
CA LEU A 29 2.98 -6.77 -11.46
C LEU A 29 2.82 -8.06 -12.29
N ASP A 30 2.84 -9.20 -11.59
CA ASP A 30 2.71 -10.53 -12.20
C ASP A 30 1.46 -10.66 -13.11
N GLY A 31 0.37 -10.00 -12.75
CA GLY A 31 -0.89 -9.96 -13.50
C GLY A 31 -0.77 -9.30 -14.87
N GLY A 32 0.13 -8.33 -15.05
CA GLY A 32 0.42 -7.74 -16.35
C GLY A 32 1.01 -8.75 -17.33
N HIS A 33 1.97 -9.55 -16.86
CA HIS A 33 2.56 -10.64 -17.65
C HIS A 33 1.51 -11.72 -18.00
N ILE A 34 0.66 -12.07 -17.03
CA ILE A 34 -0.45 -13.01 -17.25
C ILE A 34 -1.41 -12.46 -18.33
N CYS A 35 -1.75 -11.17 -18.29
CA CYS A 35 -2.60 -10.54 -19.30
C CYS A 35 -1.95 -10.55 -20.70
N PHE A 36 -0.64 -10.28 -20.82
CA PHE A 36 0.04 -10.38 -22.12
C PHE A 36 0.07 -11.82 -22.65
N ALA A 37 0.29 -12.80 -21.79
CA ALA A 37 0.28 -14.22 -22.15
C ALA A 37 -1.12 -14.68 -22.58
N LEU A 38 -2.17 -14.27 -21.86
CA LEU A 38 -3.57 -14.50 -22.24
C LEU A 38 -3.90 -13.86 -23.59
N TRP A 39 -3.48 -12.62 -23.79
CA TRP A 39 -3.65 -11.92 -25.07
C TRP A 39 -2.99 -12.68 -26.21
N GLU A 40 -1.74 -13.12 -26.04
CA GLU A 40 -1.00 -13.91 -27.02
C GLU A 40 -1.68 -15.26 -27.28
N GLY A 41 -2.20 -15.92 -26.23
CA GLY A 41 -2.95 -17.17 -26.35
C GLY A 41 -4.26 -17.03 -27.16
N ILE A 42 -4.98 -15.92 -26.98
CA ILE A 42 -6.24 -15.63 -27.69
C ILE A 42 -5.97 -15.19 -29.13
N THR A 43 -5.09 -14.21 -29.33
CA THR A 43 -4.83 -13.64 -30.67
C THR A 43 -3.85 -14.47 -31.50
N ARG A 44 -3.15 -15.44 -30.90
CA ARG A 44 -2.04 -16.22 -31.50
C ARG A 44 -0.97 -15.34 -32.16
N ARG A 45 -0.87 -14.08 -31.76
CA ARG A 45 0.08 -13.09 -32.29
C ARG A 45 0.98 -12.63 -31.16
N LYS A 46 2.28 -12.81 -31.36
CA LYS A 46 3.29 -12.33 -30.42
C LYS A 46 3.25 -10.81 -30.34
N VAL A 47 3.12 -10.28 -29.13
CA VAL A 47 3.27 -8.83 -28.91
C VAL A 47 4.73 -8.49 -29.17
N HIS A 48 4.99 -7.41 -29.91
CA HIS A 48 6.35 -7.01 -30.23
C HIS A 48 7.13 -6.71 -28.93
N PRO A 49 8.29 -7.35 -28.68
CA PRO A 49 8.98 -7.25 -27.39
C PRO A 49 9.38 -5.81 -27.02
N LYS A 50 9.66 -4.96 -28.02
CA LYS A 50 9.89 -3.52 -27.79
C LYS A 50 8.69 -2.79 -27.21
N VAL A 51 7.46 -3.15 -27.61
CA VAL A 51 6.22 -2.52 -27.11
C VAL A 51 6.00 -2.92 -25.65
N VAL A 52 6.16 -4.21 -25.34
CA VAL A 52 6.06 -4.72 -23.97
C VAL A 52 7.10 -4.06 -23.06
N GLY A 53 8.36 -4.04 -23.48
CA GLY A 53 9.44 -3.41 -22.69
C GLY A 53 9.23 -1.91 -22.47
N THR A 54 8.75 -1.19 -23.49
CA THR A 54 8.43 0.24 -23.35
C THR A 54 7.27 0.45 -22.38
N LEU A 55 6.20 -0.33 -22.50
CA LEU A 55 5.02 -0.22 -21.64
C LEU A 55 5.35 -0.53 -20.18
N VAL A 56 6.13 -1.59 -19.93
CA VAL A 56 6.62 -1.95 -18.59
C VAL A 56 7.47 -0.83 -18.00
N ASN A 57 8.43 -0.29 -18.76
CA ASN A 57 9.29 0.79 -18.28
C ASN A 57 8.49 2.07 -17.96
N VAL A 58 7.55 2.46 -18.83
CA VAL A 58 6.69 3.62 -18.60
C VAL A 58 5.86 3.44 -17.33
N PHE A 59 5.21 2.28 -17.17
CA PHE A 59 4.43 2.00 -15.96
C PHE A 59 5.30 1.91 -14.71
N ALA A 60 6.51 1.38 -14.81
CA ALA A 60 7.45 1.31 -13.68
C ALA A 60 7.85 2.70 -13.20
N ILE A 61 8.23 3.58 -14.13
CA ILE A 61 8.57 4.97 -13.82
C ILE A 61 7.37 5.69 -13.21
N LEU A 62 6.17 5.48 -13.77
CA LEU A 62 4.93 6.07 -13.26
C LEU A 62 4.61 5.59 -11.84
N LEU A 63 4.73 4.29 -11.57
CA LEU A 63 4.51 3.71 -10.24
C LEU A 63 5.54 4.21 -9.22
N ILE A 64 6.81 4.25 -9.58
CA ILE A 64 7.87 4.77 -8.69
C ILE A 64 7.63 6.26 -8.40
N SER A 65 7.28 7.05 -9.42
CA SER A 65 6.97 8.47 -9.26
C SER A 65 5.73 8.68 -8.38
N ALA A 66 4.70 7.86 -8.55
CA ALA A 66 3.51 7.88 -7.71
C ALA A 66 3.83 7.49 -6.27
N MET A 67 4.65 6.45 -6.04
CA MET A 67 5.11 6.06 -4.70
C MET A 67 5.87 7.20 -4.02
N LEU A 68 6.81 7.85 -4.72
CA LEU A 68 7.55 9.01 -4.19
C LEU A 68 6.61 10.18 -3.87
N PHE A 69 5.70 10.52 -4.78
CA PHE A 69 4.73 11.60 -4.59
C PHE A 69 3.78 11.33 -3.40
N LEU A 70 3.24 10.12 -3.31
CA LEU A 70 2.40 9.71 -2.20
C LEU A 70 3.16 9.72 -0.87
N SER A 71 4.41 9.25 -0.87
CA SER A 71 5.27 9.25 0.32
C SER A 71 5.55 10.68 0.78
N TRP A 72 5.88 11.59 -0.15
CA TRP A 72 6.06 13.01 0.16
C TRP A 72 4.80 13.62 0.77
N ARG A 73 3.64 13.39 0.14
CA ARG A 73 2.35 13.90 0.61
C ARG A 73 1.96 13.33 1.98
N ASP A 74 2.31 12.08 2.25
CA ASP A 74 2.06 11.47 3.55
C ASP A 74 2.99 12.04 4.62
N VAL A 75 4.27 12.29 4.31
CA VAL A 75 5.22 12.97 5.21
C VAL A 75 4.77 14.40 5.53
N GLU A 76 4.36 15.17 4.52
CA GLU A 76 3.84 16.53 4.70
C GLU A 76 2.60 16.54 5.60
N ARG A 77 1.69 15.57 5.40
CA ARG A 77 0.48 15.40 6.21
C ARG A 77 0.79 14.94 7.64
N ASN A 78 1.68 13.96 7.80
CA ASN A 78 1.98 13.32 9.08
C ASN A 78 3.01 14.08 9.94
N TRP A 79 3.63 15.16 9.45
CA TRP A 79 4.39 16.06 10.33
C TRP A 79 3.53 16.65 11.47
N SER A 80 2.20 16.56 11.39
CA SER A 80 1.29 16.86 12.50
C SER A 80 1.22 15.78 13.60
N VAL A 81 2.34 15.09 13.92
CA VAL A 81 2.48 14.33 15.18
C VAL A 81 2.31 15.25 16.41
N SER A 82 2.57 16.55 16.26
CA SER A 82 2.49 17.51 17.38
C SER A 82 1.08 17.72 17.95
N ARG A 83 0.01 17.25 17.29
CA ARG A 83 -1.36 17.34 17.81
C ARG A 83 -1.76 16.19 18.74
N PHE A 84 -1.10 15.04 18.65
CA PHE A 84 -1.33 13.93 19.56
C PHE A 84 -0.65 14.14 20.92
N PHE A 85 0.43 14.94 20.96
CA PHE A 85 1.14 15.29 22.19
C PHE A 85 0.67 16.61 22.84
N LYS A 86 -0.16 17.43 22.18
CA LYS A 86 -0.59 18.74 22.70
C LYS A 86 -1.96 18.74 23.39
N LYS A 87 -2.37 17.60 23.96
CA LYS A 87 -3.58 17.54 24.81
C LYS A 87 -3.29 16.81 26.12
N ALA A 88 -2.57 17.50 27.01
CA ALA A 88 -2.72 17.31 28.45
C ALA A 88 -3.47 18.54 28.99
N PRO A 89 -4.71 18.39 29.50
CA PRO A 89 -5.43 19.49 30.11
C PRO A 89 -4.71 19.92 31.38
N ALA A 90 -4.31 21.19 31.44
CA ALA A 90 -3.85 21.88 32.65
C ALA A 90 -5.01 22.13 33.64
N ALA A 91 -5.91 21.16 33.82
CA ALA A 91 -7.16 21.30 34.55
C ALA A 91 -7.26 20.40 35.79
N GLU A 92 -6.13 19.85 36.26
CA GLU A 92 -6.10 18.94 37.42
C GLU A 92 -5.11 19.39 38.52
N ALA A 93 -4.66 20.65 38.47
CA ALA A 93 -3.68 21.19 39.41
C ALA A 93 -4.13 22.45 40.17
N ALA A 94 -5.43 22.72 40.27
CA ALA A 94 -5.93 23.91 40.95
C ALA A 94 -7.20 23.66 41.77
N GLU A 95 -7.12 22.82 42.80
CA GLU A 95 -7.89 23.05 44.03
C GLU A 95 -7.08 22.56 45.25
N PRO A 96 -6.59 23.47 46.12
CA PRO A 96 -6.22 23.12 47.48
C PRO A 96 -7.52 23.09 48.30
N GLN A 97 -8.12 21.91 48.44
CA GLN A 97 -9.18 21.74 49.44
C GLN A 97 -8.53 21.54 50.81
N ILE A 98 -8.38 22.68 51.47
CA ILE A 98 -8.18 22.89 52.89
C ILE A 98 -9.56 22.64 53.57
N ASN A 99 -9.55 22.18 54.84
CA ASN A 99 -10.69 21.98 55.78
C ASN A 99 -11.41 20.62 55.63
N GLU A 100 -11.70 19.81 56.65
CA GLU A 100 -11.74 19.92 58.13
C GLU A 100 -11.32 18.58 58.75
#